data_AF-A0A7C2UQ82-F1
#
_entry.id   AF-A0A7C2UQ82-F1
#
_cell.length_a   1.000
_cell.length_b   1.000
_cell.length_c   1.000
_cell.angle_alpha   90.00
_cell.angle_beta   90.00
_cell.angle_gamma   90.00
#
_symmetry.space_group_name_H-M   'P 1'
#
loop_
_entity.id
_entity.type
_entity.pdbx_description
1 polymer ?
#
loop_
_entity_poly.entity_id
_entity_poly.type
_entity_poly.pdbx_seq_one_letter_code
_entity_poly.pdbx_strand_id
1 'polypeptide(L)'
;MRTLRVSIYARDEFVAAFIREQVSKLDGVRIVSGSDHDSPPPDASLFDTDLLTPGELRVLSVFMKVDSVKQASKRLNLSQNTVRTHLRNVYIKLGVHSLHRALLVALRLGLLKDTTDE
;
A
#
# COMPACT_ATOMS: atom_id res chain seq x y z
N MET A 1 -7.79 -24.21 -17.11
CA MET A 1 -6.55 -23.70 -16.47
C MET A 1 -6.94 -22.54 -15.57
N ARG A 2 -6.53 -22.53 -14.30
CA ARG A 2 -6.85 -21.43 -13.36
C ARG A 2 -5.98 -20.21 -13.72
N THR A 3 -6.61 -19.07 -13.97
CA THR A 3 -5.89 -17.81 -14.19
C THR A 3 -5.50 -17.21 -12.85
N LEU A 4 -4.20 -16.98 -12.65
CA LEU A 4 -3.65 -16.40 -11.43
C LEU A 4 -3.82 -14.88 -11.45
N ARG A 5 -4.56 -14.34 -10.47
CA ARG A 5 -4.84 -12.90 -10.36
C ARG A 5 -3.72 -12.23 -9.58
N VAL A 6 -3.02 -11.29 -10.20
CA VAL A 6 -1.88 -10.60 -9.60
C VAL A 6 -2.17 -9.11 -9.48
N SER A 7 -1.95 -8.52 -8.31
CA SER A 7 -1.91 -7.07 -8.14
C SER A 7 -0.46 -6.58 -8.16
N ILE A 8 -0.25 -5.38 -8.69
CA ILE A 8 1.07 -4.76 -8.78
C ILE A 8 1.01 -3.42 -8.06
N TYR A 9 1.96 -3.20 -7.15
CA TYR A 9 2.16 -1.92 -6.46
C TYR A 9 3.60 -1.47 -6.71
N ALA A 10 3.78 -0.27 -7.22
CA ALA A 10 5.12 0.27 -7.45
C ALA A 10 5.22 1.69 -6.91
N ARG A 11 6.46 2.09 -6.62
CA ARG A 11 6.78 3.43 -6.13
C ARG A 11 6.42 4.51 -7.15
N ASP A 12 6.55 4.20 -8.44
CA ASP A 12 6.26 5.08 -9.55
C ASP A 12 5.71 4.31 -10.77
N GLU A 13 5.17 5.08 -11.72
CA GLU A 13 4.48 4.54 -12.90
C GLU A 13 5.42 3.86 -13.88
N PHE A 14 6.70 4.24 -13.93
CA PHE A 14 7.68 3.61 -14.81
C PHE A 14 7.94 2.17 -14.36
N VAL A 15 8.20 1.97 -13.07
CA VAL A 15 8.35 0.63 -12.49
C VAL A 15 7.05 -0.16 -12.61
N ALA A 16 5.89 0.45 -12.35
CA ALA A 16 4.59 -0.20 -12.51
C ALA A 16 4.34 -0.66 -13.96
N ALA A 17 4.67 0.18 -14.94
CA ALA A 17 4.53 -0.14 -16.36
C ALA A 17 5.46 -1.28 -16.77
N PHE A 18 6.72 -1.25 -16.33
CA PHE A 18 7.68 -2.31 -16.59
C PHE A 18 7.21 -3.66 -16.03
N ILE A 19 6.79 -3.71 -14.76
CA ILE A 19 6.29 -4.95 -14.15
C ILE A 19 5.04 -5.45 -14.88
N ARG A 20 4.09 -4.56 -15.23
CA ARG A 20 2.90 -4.94 -16.02
C ARG A 20 3.28 -5.55 -17.36
N GLU A 21 4.25 -4.96 -18.06
CA GLU A 21 4.74 -5.48 -19.34
C GLU A 21 5.32 -6.89 -19.17
N GLN A 22 6.18 -7.10 -18.17
CA GLN A 22 6.78 -8.42 -17.93
C GLN A 22 5.74 -9.46 -17.51
N VAL A 23 4.79 -9.10 -16.64
CA VAL A 23 3.74 -10.00 -16.16
C VAL A 23 2.75 -10.35 -17.29
N SER A 24 2.49 -9.42 -18.21
CA SER A 24 1.61 -9.68 -19.36
C SER A 24 2.15 -10.75 -20.34
N LYS A 25 3.45 -11.02 -20.31
CA LYS A 25 4.10 -12.07 -21.11
C LYS A 25 3.96 -13.46 -20.48
N LEU A 26 3.48 -13.57 -19.24
CA LEU A 26 3.28 -14.83 -18.54
C LEU A 26 1.91 -15.43 -18.89
N ASP A 27 1.90 -16.66 -19.38
CA ASP A 27 0.66 -17.38 -19.63
C ASP A 27 -0.10 -17.68 -18.33
N GLY A 28 -1.41 -17.52 -18.37
CA GLY A 28 -2.28 -17.82 -17.23
C GLY A 28 -2.23 -16.80 -16.10
N VAL A 29 -1.63 -15.61 -16.30
CA VAL A 29 -1.64 -14.53 -15.32
C VAL A 29 -2.55 -13.39 -15.77
N ARG A 30 -3.38 -12.88 -14.85
CA ARG A 30 -4.23 -11.70 -15.09
C ARG A 30 -3.92 -10.63 -14.06
N ILE A 31 -3.56 -9.45 -14.55
CA ILE A 31 -3.33 -8.28 -13.70
C ILE A 31 -4.69 -7.73 -13.25
N VAL A 32 -4.84 -7.50 -11.96
CA VAL A 32 -6.06 -6.96 -11.35
C VAL A 32 -5.71 -5.78 -10.43
N SER A 33 -6.67 -4.86 -10.26
CA SER A 33 -6.57 -3.84 -9.23
C SER A 33 -6.65 -4.49 -7.85
N GLY A 34 -5.63 -4.29 -7.01
CA GLY A 34 -5.56 -4.88 -5.67
C GLY A 34 -6.33 -4.11 -4.59
N SER A 35 -7.03 -3.03 -4.95
CA SER A 35 -7.68 -2.10 -4.01
C SER A 35 -9.21 -2.15 -4.00
N ASP A 36 -9.80 -3.02 -4.83
CA ASP A 36 -11.25 -3.24 -4.89
C ASP A 36 -11.71 -4.05 -3.68
N HIS A 37 -12.55 -3.45 -2.85
CA HIS A 37 -13.05 -4.05 -1.62
C HIS A 37 -14.05 -5.19 -1.86
N ASP A 38 -14.85 -5.09 -2.93
CA ASP A 38 -15.85 -6.08 -3.33
C ASP A 38 -15.29 -7.20 -4.20
N SER A 39 -14.02 -7.12 -4.60
CA SER A 39 -13.37 -8.18 -5.35
C SER A 39 -12.66 -9.13 -4.39
N PRO A 40 -12.65 -10.45 -4.69
CA PRO A 40 -11.82 -11.38 -3.91
C PRO A 40 -10.37 -10.90 -3.96
N PRO A 41 -9.57 -11.08 -2.88
CA PRO A 41 -8.17 -10.71 -2.89
C PRO A 41 -7.44 -11.37 -4.07
N PRO A 42 -6.40 -10.72 -4.62
CA PRO A 42 -5.57 -11.32 -5.65
C PRO A 42 -4.89 -12.59 -5.12
N ASP A 43 -4.59 -13.54 -5.99
CA ASP A 43 -3.87 -14.77 -5.64
C ASP A 43 -2.42 -14.46 -5.24
N ALA A 44 -1.82 -13.38 -5.78
CA ALA A 44 -0.51 -12.87 -5.39
C ALA A 44 -0.42 -11.35 -5.54
N SER A 45 0.47 -10.72 -4.78
CA SER A 45 0.81 -9.29 -4.90
C SER A 45 2.28 -9.14 -5.21
N LEU A 46 2.62 -8.35 -6.23
CA LEU A 46 3.98 -7.94 -6.55
C LEU A 46 4.16 -6.49 -6.11
N PHE A 47 5.23 -6.23 -5.36
CA PHE A 47 5.56 -4.88 -4.93
C PHE A 47 7.06 -4.69 -4.81
N ASP A 48 7.49 -3.44 -4.98
CA ASP A 48 8.89 -3.07 -4.76
C ASP A 48 9.23 -3.06 -3.26
N THR A 49 10.46 -3.44 -2.93
CA THR A 49 11.00 -3.40 -1.57
C THR A 49 10.96 -2.00 -0.95
N ASP A 50 11.02 -0.95 -1.76
CA ASP A 50 10.96 0.45 -1.33
C ASP A 50 9.63 1.15 -1.68
N LEU A 51 8.56 0.37 -1.92
CA LEU A 51 7.23 0.87 -2.32
C LEU A 51 6.83 2.11 -1.51
N LEU A 52 6.92 2.00 -0.19
CA LEU A 52 6.76 3.12 0.73
C LEU A 52 8.14 3.58 1.24
N THR A 53 8.35 4.88 1.20
CA THR A 53 9.54 5.49 1.82
C THR A 53 9.50 5.31 3.34
N PRO A 54 10.64 5.39 4.04
CA PRO A 54 10.69 5.32 5.49
C PRO A 54 9.77 6.34 6.18
N GLY A 55 9.65 7.55 5.62
CA GLY A 55 8.75 8.58 6.14
C GLY A 55 7.27 8.22 5.98
N GLU A 56 6.89 7.66 4.83
CA GLU A 56 5.52 7.19 4.57
C GLU A 56 5.14 6.01 5.46
N LEU A 57 6.03 5.03 5.61
CA LEU A 57 5.87 3.90 6.52
C LEU A 57 5.76 4.36 7.99
N ARG A 58 6.60 5.30 8.40
CA ARG A 58 6.56 5.89 9.75
C ARG A 58 5.26 6.62 10.02
N VAL A 59 4.73 7.35 9.04
CA VAL A 59 3.41 8.00 9.18
C VAL A 59 2.30 6.97 9.24
N LEU A 60 2.29 5.99 8.33
CA LEU A 60 1.23 4.99 8.24
C LEU A 60 1.18 4.08 9.49
N SER A 61 2.34 3.67 10.02
CA SER A 61 2.42 2.83 11.22
C SER A 61 1.86 3.50 12.48
N VAL A 62 1.99 4.83 12.62
CA VAL A 62 1.41 5.55 13.76
C VAL A 62 -0.11 5.44 13.78
N PHE A 63 -0.76 5.37 12.62
CA PHE A 63 -2.21 5.21 12.51
C PHE A 63 -2.73 3.82 12.93
N MET A 64 -1.85 2.87 13.28
CA MET A 64 -2.31 1.67 14.00
C MET A 64 -2.68 1.96 15.46
N LYS A 65 -2.23 3.09 16.02
CA LYS A 65 -2.39 3.45 17.43
C LYS A 65 -3.17 4.75 17.64
N VAL A 66 -3.54 5.45 16.57
CA VAL A 66 -4.25 6.74 16.61
C VAL A 66 -5.27 6.82 15.49
N ASP A 67 -6.32 7.61 15.71
CA ASP A 67 -7.46 7.74 14.80
C ASP A 67 -7.47 9.06 14.01
N SER A 68 -6.56 10.00 14.33
CA SER A 68 -6.62 11.35 13.78
C SER A 68 -5.26 11.94 13.39
N VAL A 69 -5.29 12.73 12.33
CA VAL A 69 -4.11 13.47 11.82
C VAL A 69 -3.48 14.36 12.89
N LYS A 70 -4.30 14.95 13.78
CA LYS A 70 -3.83 15.78 14.90
C LYS A 70 -3.04 14.98 15.93
N GLN A 71 -3.48 13.76 16.25
CA GLN A 71 -2.73 12.89 17.16
C GLN A 71 -1.45 12.38 16.49
N ALA A 72 -1.52 11.96 15.22
CA ALA A 72 -0.36 11.51 14.46
C ALA A 72 0.71 12.61 14.33
N SER A 73 0.30 13.85 14.03
CA SER A 73 1.21 14.99 13.89
C SER A 73 1.97 15.28 15.19
N LYS A 74 1.27 15.22 16.33
CA LYS A 74 1.88 15.36 17.66
C LYS A 74 2.86 14.23 17.96
N ARG A 75 2.49 12.96 17.73
CA ARG A 75 3.38 11.81 17.99
C ARG A 75 4.64 11.82 17.12
N LEU A 76 4.54 12.34 15.91
CA LEU A 76 5.65 12.36 14.95
C LEU A 76 6.48 13.64 14.97
N ASN A 77 6.07 14.66 15.74
CA ASN A 77 6.63 16.02 15.68
C ASN A 77 6.63 16.59 14.25
N LEU A 78 5.51 16.40 13.53
CA LEU A 78 5.31 16.91 12.17
C LEU A 78 4.14 17.90 12.15
N SER A 79 4.10 18.75 11.12
CA SER A 79 2.89 19.53 10.86
C SER A 79 1.76 18.61 10.38
N GLN A 80 0.51 18.96 10.66
CA GLN A 80 -0.63 18.20 10.12
C GLN A 80 -0.64 18.18 8.58
N ASN A 81 -0.10 19.22 7.93
CA ASN A 81 0.01 19.28 6.48
C ASN A 81 1.01 18.24 5.97
N THR A 82 2.16 18.10 6.64
CA THR A 82 3.17 17.09 6.31
C THR A 82 2.59 15.67 6.45
N VAL A 83 1.84 15.39 7.52
CA VAL A 83 1.15 14.09 7.68
C VAL A 83 0.17 13.84 6.53
N ARG A 84 -0.65 14.83 6.15
CA ARG A 84 -1.58 14.71 5.02
C ARG A 84 -0.85 14.46 3.70
N THR A 85 0.29 15.11 3.46
CA THR A 85 1.11 14.87 2.26
C THR A 85 1.65 13.44 2.22
N HIS A 86 2.18 12.92 3.33
CA HIS A 86 2.61 11.53 3.39
C HIS A 86 1.44 10.55 3.15
N LEU A 87 0.28 10.79 3.76
CA LEU A 87 -0.91 9.96 3.53
C LEU A 87 -1.35 9.99 2.06
N ARG A 88 -1.34 11.15 1.41
CA ARG A 88 -1.65 11.27 -0.02
C ARG A 88 -0.71 10.40 -0.86
N ASN A 89 0.58 10.46 -0.59
CA ASN A 89 1.55 9.66 -1.34
C ASN A 89 1.38 8.15 -1.08
N VAL A 90 1.13 7.76 0.17
CA VAL A 90 0.77 6.38 0.53
C VAL A 90 -0.46 5.91 -0.26
N TYR A 91 -1.51 6.74 -0.34
CA TYR A 91 -2.74 6.39 -1.05
C TYR A 91 -2.50 6.16 -2.53
N ILE A 92 -1.70 7.02 -3.17
CA ILE A 92 -1.32 6.87 -4.58
C ILE A 92 -0.54 5.55 -4.78
N LYS A 93 0.48 5.30 -3.96
CA LYS A 93 1.36 4.12 -4.07
C LYS A 93 0.65 2.79 -3.79
N LEU A 94 -0.30 2.80 -2.85
CA LEU A 94 -1.11 1.62 -2.53
C LEU A 94 -2.37 1.52 -3.41
N GLY A 95 -2.64 2.49 -4.29
CA GLY A 95 -3.82 2.52 -5.14
C GLY A 95 -5.15 2.57 -4.37
N VAL A 96 -5.17 3.22 -3.20
CA VAL A 96 -6.33 3.30 -2.30
C VAL A 96 -6.78 4.75 -2.09
N HIS A 97 -7.97 4.94 -1.51
CA HIS A 97 -8.55 6.27 -1.27
C HIS A 97 -8.84 6.58 0.21
N SER A 98 -8.44 5.71 1.13
CA SER A 98 -8.70 5.94 2.57
C SER A 98 -7.62 5.32 3.45
N LEU A 99 -7.51 5.85 4.66
CA LEU A 99 -6.56 5.38 5.68
C LEU A 99 -6.78 3.91 6.01
N HIS A 100 -8.04 3.52 6.28
CA HIS A 100 -8.36 2.15 6.65
C HIS A 100 -7.98 1.17 5.53
N ARG A 101 -8.25 1.51 4.27
CA ARG A 101 -7.80 0.68 3.13
C ARG A 101 -6.28 0.65 3.02
N ALA A 102 -5.59 1.77 3.24
CA ALA A 102 -4.13 1.82 3.23
C ALA A 102 -3.52 0.92 4.31
N LEU A 103 -4.04 0.95 5.54
CA LEU A 103 -3.61 0.07 6.63
C LEU A 103 -3.82 -1.40 6.28
N LEU A 104 -5.01 -1.75 5.78
CA LEU A 104 -5.35 -3.12 5.42
C LEU A 104 -4.49 -3.66 4.26
N VAL A 105 -4.24 -2.85 3.23
CA VAL A 105 -3.32 -3.21 2.14
C VAL A 105 -1.89 -3.35 2.68
N ALA A 106 -1.41 -2.40 3.50
CA ALA A 106 -0.05 -2.46 4.05
C ALA A 106 0.18 -3.69 4.95
N LEU A 107 -0.83 -4.10 5.74
CA LEU A 107 -0.80 -5.33 6.52
C LEU A 107 -0.76 -6.57 5.62
N ARG A 108 -1.60 -6.63 4.57
CA ARG A 108 -1.62 -7.74 3.59
C ARG A 108 -0.29 -7.90 2.85
N LEU A 109 0.37 -6.78 2.52
CA LEU A 109 1.67 -6.76 1.86
C LEU A 109 2.83 -7.00 2.85
N GLY A 110 2.56 -7.11 4.16
CA GLY A 110 3.60 -7.27 5.18
C GLY A 110 4.48 -6.02 5.39
N LEU A 111 4.06 -4.86 4.86
CA LEU A 111 4.73 -3.57 5.04
C LEU A 111 4.53 -3.05 6.47
N LEU A 112 3.39 -3.38 7.06
CA LEU A 112 3.12 -3.24 8.48
C LEU A 112 2.96 -4.61 9.10
N LYS A 113 3.37 -4.72 10.36
CA LYS A 113 3.10 -5.88 11.20
C LYS A 113 2.20 -5.42 12.32
N ASP A 114 1.09 -6.11 12.53
CA ASP A 114 0.28 -5.89 13.72
C ASP A 114 1.14 -6.27 14.92
N THR A 115 1.67 -5.27 15.61
CA THR A 115 2.56 -5.47 16.76
C THR A 115 1.70 -5.65 18.01
N THR A 116 0.67 -6.49 17.91
CA THR A 116 -0.14 -6.91 19.07
C THR A 116 0.65 -7.84 20.01
N ASP A 117 1.90 -8.15 19.69
CA ASP A 117 2.85 -8.72 20.64
C ASP A 117 3.51 -7.58 21.44
N GLU A 118 3.07 -7.47 22.70
CA GLU A 118 3.79 -6.81 23.80
C GLU A 118 5.19 -7.41 24.02
#